data_AF-A0AA96MFB2-F1
#
_entry.id   AF-A0AA96MFB2-F1
#
_cell.length_a   1.000
_cell.length_b   1.000
_cell.length_c   1.000
_cell.angle_alpha   90.00
_cell.angle_beta   90.00
_cell.angle_gamma   90.00
#
_symmetry.space_group_name_H-M   'P 1'
#
loop_
_entity.id
_entity.type
_entity.pdbx_description
1 polymer ?
#
loop_
_entity_poly.entity_id
_entity_poly.type
_entity_poly.pdbx_seq_one_letter_code
_entity_poly.pdbx_strand_id
1 'polypeptide(L)'
;MREIYSADLLYTGDAFKQNGALLVERGRITDVGDRGELLSRYPDARHISWDGKAIVPGTVNSHNHSFQSLLRGIAIDKPFLDWRDQALYKYTPLLDEEAIYTGALLAFGEMLRYGITTVCDFFYVHNGGTAYDEAVIRAADDLGIRLVFARTMYDWAGAPLAYRETVGEAVERTRLLAKKYQGNPMVTVHPAPHSPHAASPEMIQAGHRLAVELDTPFHIHVAEEMFEVEEILRGYNLRPVHYLDSLGVLDERMIAIHLVWLEQAEIELIGARGGSLAYCPSSNMFLADGVTRIPDLLKAGVRVTLGTDGGCSNNRISVYEEMRMCAMLQKVSRLDGTCITAREVYRMGTKSAGDILRLPVGSLEIGQYADFAALDIHDLSLAPKEQLFANMVYAMQPGAIATVVVNGRIVFEQGKVQTVSESSIGRRVDQLFEKWAGLEKR
;
A
#
# COMPACT_ATOMS: atom_id res chain seq x y z
N MET A 1 2.19 28.79 5.03
CA MET A 1 1.08 29.51 4.41
C MET A 1 -0.20 28.77 4.77
N ARG A 2 -1.29 29.49 5.06
CA ARG A 2 -2.61 28.89 5.29
C ARG A 2 -3.31 28.75 3.95
N GLU A 3 -3.88 27.60 3.69
CA GLU A 3 -4.57 27.32 2.42
C GLU A 3 -5.95 26.74 2.71
N ILE A 4 -6.96 27.26 2.03
CA ILE A 4 -8.31 26.70 2.05
C ILE A 4 -8.52 25.97 0.74
N TYR A 5 -8.80 24.68 0.82
CA TYR A 5 -9.26 23.87 -0.30
C TYR A 5 -10.76 23.69 -0.18
N SER A 6 -11.52 24.05 -1.22
CA SER A 6 -12.98 23.88 -1.22
C SER A 6 -13.48 23.23 -2.49
N ALA A 7 -14.58 22.49 -2.39
CA ALA A 7 -15.26 21.90 -3.54
C ALA A 7 -16.77 21.84 -3.32
N ASP A 8 -17.51 21.41 -4.34
CA ASP A 8 -18.98 21.26 -4.23
C ASP A 8 -19.33 20.18 -3.20
N LEU A 9 -18.53 19.12 -3.11
CA LEU A 9 -18.69 18.04 -2.14
C LEU A 9 -17.41 17.81 -1.35
N LEU A 10 -17.55 17.50 -0.07
CA LEU A 10 -16.48 17.03 0.82
C LEU A 10 -16.92 15.75 1.52
N TYR A 11 -16.14 14.67 1.40
CA TYR A 11 -16.38 13.44 2.14
C TYR A 11 -15.72 13.50 3.52
N THR A 12 -16.52 13.70 4.57
CA THR A 12 -16.04 13.71 5.97
C THR A 12 -17.13 13.19 6.90
N GLY A 13 -16.73 12.58 8.03
CA GLY A 13 -17.68 11.95 8.95
C GLY A 13 -18.58 10.91 8.28
N ASP A 14 -18.00 10.11 7.36
CA ASP A 14 -18.69 9.07 6.59
C ASP A 14 -19.83 9.54 5.66
N ALA A 15 -19.87 10.83 5.32
CA ALA A 15 -20.88 11.36 4.41
C ALA A 15 -20.34 12.48 3.53
N PHE A 16 -20.97 12.68 2.38
CA PHE A 16 -20.73 13.87 1.57
C PHE A 16 -21.46 15.08 2.17
N LYS A 17 -20.72 16.17 2.35
CA LYS A 17 -21.22 17.49 2.75
C LYS A 17 -21.15 18.43 1.55
N GLN A 18 -22.20 19.21 1.34
CA GLN A 18 -22.26 20.23 0.30
C GLN A 18 -21.38 21.43 0.68
N ASN A 19 -20.78 22.10 -0.32
CA ASN A 19 -19.95 23.29 -0.14
C ASN A 19 -18.84 23.12 0.91
N GLY A 20 -18.24 21.94 0.99
CA GLY A 20 -17.25 21.65 2.01
C GLY A 20 -15.88 22.26 1.73
N ALA A 21 -15.13 22.55 2.79
CA ALA A 21 -13.78 23.07 2.73
C ALA A 21 -12.87 22.51 3.85
N LEU A 22 -11.56 22.51 3.57
CA LEU A 22 -10.48 22.14 4.47
C LEU A 22 -9.53 23.33 4.63
N LEU A 23 -9.18 23.69 5.87
CA LEU A 23 -8.05 24.56 6.15
C LEU A 23 -6.79 23.72 6.36
N VAL A 24 -5.78 23.96 5.56
CA VAL A 24 -4.49 23.27 5.59
C VAL A 24 -3.39 24.22 6.07
N GLU A 25 -2.64 23.78 7.08
CA GLU A 25 -1.47 24.47 7.60
C GLU A 25 -0.32 23.48 7.78
N ARG A 26 0.85 23.80 7.19
CA ARG A 26 2.07 23.00 7.33
C ARG A 26 1.84 21.50 7.06
N GLY A 27 1.05 21.21 6.01
CA GLY A 27 0.72 19.85 5.59
C GLY A 27 -0.30 19.12 6.46
N ARG A 28 -0.96 19.79 7.40
CA ARG A 28 -2.02 19.21 8.24
C ARG A 28 -3.35 19.92 8.04
N ILE A 29 -4.43 19.16 8.18
CA ILE A 29 -5.79 19.66 8.27
C ILE A 29 -5.98 20.26 9.67
N THR A 30 -6.37 21.53 9.73
CA THR A 30 -6.51 22.30 10.98
C THR A 30 -7.92 22.80 11.24
N ASP A 31 -8.76 22.88 10.20
CA ASP A 31 -10.18 23.13 10.31
C ASP A 31 -10.92 22.46 9.14
N VAL A 32 -12.18 22.09 9.35
CA VAL A 32 -13.04 21.41 8.37
C VAL A 32 -14.46 21.94 8.53
N GLY A 33 -15.10 22.34 7.44
CA GLY A 33 -16.46 22.87 7.54
C GLY A 33 -17.05 23.37 6.23
N ASP A 34 -18.04 24.24 6.34
CA ASP A 34 -18.63 24.95 5.20
C ASP A 34 -17.62 25.96 4.61
N ARG A 35 -17.61 26.06 3.29
CA ARG A 35 -16.75 26.97 2.51
C ARG A 35 -16.92 28.43 2.95
N GLY A 36 -18.15 28.91 3.09
CA GLY A 36 -18.42 30.30 3.47
C GLY A 36 -17.94 30.61 4.89
N GLU A 37 -18.16 29.67 5.82
CA GLU A 37 -17.68 29.80 7.20
C GLU A 37 -16.15 29.87 7.28
N LEU A 38 -15.44 28.97 6.60
CA LEU A 38 -13.98 28.95 6.60
C LEU A 38 -13.39 30.20 5.94
N LEU A 39 -13.94 30.64 4.80
CA LEU A 39 -13.51 31.88 4.13
C LEU A 39 -13.73 33.12 5.01
N SER A 40 -14.83 33.17 5.76
CA SER A 40 -15.09 34.27 6.70
C SER A 40 -14.17 34.23 7.93
N ARG A 41 -13.83 33.04 8.43
CA ARG A 41 -12.99 32.85 9.64
C ARG A 41 -11.51 33.08 9.33
N TYR A 42 -11.08 32.80 8.11
CA TYR A 42 -9.68 32.89 7.67
C TYR A 42 -9.53 33.69 6.37
N PRO A 43 -9.83 35.00 6.38
CA PRO A 43 -9.84 35.84 5.17
C PRO A 43 -8.47 35.98 4.49
N ASP A 44 -7.38 35.75 5.24
CA ASP A 44 -6.00 35.85 4.74
C ASP A 44 -5.46 34.52 4.17
N ALA A 45 -6.23 33.43 4.23
CA ALA A 45 -5.79 32.14 3.69
C ALA A 45 -5.87 32.12 2.16
N ARG A 46 -4.89 31.49 1.51
CA ARG A 46 -4.92 31.28 0.06
C ARG A 46 -6.09 30.33 -0.27
N HIS A 47 -7.03 30.77 -1.09
CA HIS A 47 -8.18 29.96 -1.47
C HIS A 47 -7.94 29.23 -2.79
N ILE A 48 -8.15 27.91 -2.77
CA ILE A 48 -8.09 27.01 -3.92
C ILE A 48 -9.49 26.38 -4.05
N SER A 49 -10.22 26.76 -5.11
CA SER A 49 -11.57 26.23 -5.36
C SER A 49 -11.57 25.20 -6.47
N TRP A 50 -12.29 24.11 -6.24
CA TRP A 50 -12.51 23.02 -7.18
C TRP A 50 -14.01 22.81 -7.41
N ASP A 51 -14.62 23.77 -8.10
CA ASP A 51 -16.02 23.69 -8.49
C ASP A 51 -16.23 22.46 -9.41
N GLY A 52 -17.38 21.81 -9.31
CA GLY A 52 -17.70 20.57 -10.00
C GLY A 52 -16.93 19.35 -9.47
N LYS A 53 -16.28 19.42 -8.31
CA LYS A 53 -15.49 18.31 -7.75
C LYS A 53 -15.98 17.86 -6.36
N ALA A 54 -15.53 16.67 -5.97
CA ALA A 54 -15.64 16.14 -4.63
C ALA A 54 -14.24 15.95 -4.01
N ILE A 55 -14.01 16.49 -2.83
CA ILE A 55 -12.79 16.21 -2.04
C ILE A 55 -13.03 14.95 -1.22
N VAL A 56 -12.12 13.98 -1.36
CA VAL A 56 -12.15 12.69 -0.65
C VAL A 56 -10.77 12.39 -0.06
N PRO A 57 -10.66 11.59 1.02
CA PRO A 57 -9.37 11.09 1.48
C PRO A 57 -8.57 10.46 0.34
N GLY A 58 -7.26 10.70 0.33
CA GLY A 58 -6.36 9.96 -0.54
C GLY A 58 -6.37 8.49 -0.15
N THR A 59 -6.28 7.60 -1.14
CA THR A 59 -6.21 6.17 -0.83
C THR A 59 -4.83 5.81 -0.30
N VAL A 60 -4.79 4.78 0.54
CA VAL A 60 -3.58 4.28 1.18
C VAL A 60 -3.38 2.85 0.70
N ASN A 61 -2.29 2.63 -0.02
CA ASN A 61 -1.90 1.29 -0.48
C ASN A 61 -1.08 0.61 0.63
N SER A 62 -1.68 -0.31 1.37
CA SER A 62 -1.04 -0.89 2.56
C SER A 62 -0.01 -1.96 2.27
N HIS A 63 0.18 -2.36 1.01
CA HIS A 63 1.21 -3.34 0.61
C HIS A 63 1.51 -3.26 -0.90
N ASN A 64 2.78 -3.11 -1.25
CA ASN A 64 3.28 -3.01 -2.62
C ASN A 64 4.73 -3.48 -2.73
N HIS A 65 5.16 -3.87 -3.95
CA HIS A 65 6.58 -4.06 -4.28
C HIS A 65 6.97 -3.20 -5.49
N SER A 66 7.56 -2.03 -5.25
CA SER A 66 7.72 -0.99 -6.27
C SER A 66 8.56 -1.42 -7.48
N PHE A 67 9.71 -2.04 -7.23
CA PHE A 67 10.62 -2.49 -8.30
C PHE A 67 9.96 -3.51 -9.26
N GLN A 68 8.97 -4.28 -8.78
CA GLN A 68 8.26 -5.26 -9.60
C GLN A 68 7.45 -4.60 -10.73
N SER A 69 7.21 -3.30 -10.67
CA SER A 69 6.57 -2.55 -11.77
C SER A 69 7.39 -2.59 -13.06
N LEU A 70 8.72 -2.72 -12.97
CA LEU A 70 9.56 -2.94 -14.16
C LEU A 70 9.29 -4.30 -14.80
N LEU A 71 8.78 -5.28 -14.05
CA LEU A 71 8.58 -6.65 -14.48
C LEU A 71 7.14 -6.90 -14.95
N ARG A 72 6.33 -5.84 -15.04
CA ARG A 72 4.93 -5.90 -15.46
C ARG A 72 4.78 -6.61 -16.80
N GLY A 73 3.91 -7.62 -16.83
CA GLY A 73 3.60 -8.38 -18.05
C GLY A 73 4.63 -9.46 -18.42
N ILE A 74 5.66 -9.68 -17.60
CA ILE A 74 6.58 -10.81 -17.73
C ILE A 74 5.98 -12.04 -17.01
N ALA A 75 6.15 -13.22 -17.61
CA ALA A 75 5.74 -14.51 -17.04
C ALA A 75 4.25 -14.61 -16.63
N ILE A 76 3.36 -14.00 -17.43
CA ILE A 76 1.89 -14.11 -17.24
C ILE A 76 1.38 -15.54 -17.52
N ASP A 77 0.22 -15.87 -16.94
CA ASP A 77 -0.46 -17.17 -17.10
C ASP A 77 0.39 -18.38 -16.66
N LYS A 78 1.05 -18.25 -15.50
CA LYS A 78 1.93 -19.26 -14.91
C LYS A 78 1.56 -19.55 -13.44
N PRO A 79 1.81 -20.79 -12.95
CA PRO A 79 1.79 -21.06 -11.51
C PRO A 79 2.82 -20.21 -10.76
N PHE A 80 2.59 -19.98 -9.45
CA PHE A 80 3.43 -19.12 -8.60
C PHE A 80 4.93 -19.35 -8.75
N LEU A 81 5.41 -20.60 -8.63
CA LEU A 81 6.85 -20.90 -8.68
C LEU A 81 7.46 -20.59 -10.06
N ASP A 82 6.74 -20.90 -11.14
CA ASP A 82 7.19 -20.62 -12.50
C ASP A 82 7.21 -19.11 -12.79
N TRP A 83 6.18 -18.39 -12.34
CA TRP A 83 6.10 -16.93 -12.41
C TRP A 83 7.28 -16.28 -11.68
N ARG A 84 7.52 -16.67 -10.42
CA ARG A 84 8.59 -16.15 -9.58
C ARG A 84 9.95 -16.36 -10.21
N ASP A 85 10.21 -17.57 -10.72
CA ASP A 85 11.52 -17.91 -11.26
C ASP A 85 11.78 -17.20 -12.60
N GLN A 86 10.77 -17.09 -13.47
CA GLN A 86 10.90 -16.49 -14.81
C GLN A 86 10.80 -14.96 -14.82
N ALA A 87 10.14 -14.35 -13.84
CA ALA A 87 10.05 -12.89 -13.68
C ALA A 87 10.98 -12.39 -12.59
N LEU A 88 10.73 -12.70 -11.31
CA LEU A 88 11.50 -12.11 -10.21
C LEU A 88 12.96 -12.56 -10.27
N TYR A 89 13.24 -13.85 -10.08
CA TYR A 89 14.60 -14.34 -9.91
C TYR A 89 15.46 -14.18 -11.15
N LYS A 90 14.85 -14.21 -12.35
CA LYS A 90 15.55 -13.93 -13.60
C LYS A 90 16.10 -12.50 -13.65
N TYR A 91 15.33 -11.51 -13.20
CA TYR A 91 15.69 -10.09 -13.35
C TYR A 91 16.35 -9.50 -12.10
N THR A 92 16.20 -10.10 -10.92
CA THR A 92 16.87 -9.66 -9.68
C THR A 92 18.36 -9.36 -9.84
N PRO A 93 19.18 -10.20 -10.51
CA PRO A 93 20.62 -9.93 -10.64
C PRO A 93 20.93 -8.67 -11.46
N LEU A 94 19.96 -8.15 -12.22
CA LEU A 94 20.09 -6.99 -13.08
C LEU A 94 19.61 -5.69 -12.39
N LEU A 95 19.03 -5.79 -11.19
CA LEU A 95 18.55 -4.65 -10.42
C LEU A 95 19.71 -3.96 -9.71
N ASP A 96 20.24 -2.90 -10.35
CA ASP A 96 21.14 -1.95 -9.72
C ASP A 96 20.39 -0.76 -9.09
N GLU A 97 21.11 0.19 -8.46
CA GLU A 97 20.48 1.34 -7.78
C GLU A 97 19.58 2.15 -8.72
N GLU A 98 20.00 2.32 -9.98
CA GLU A 98 19.24 3.06 -10.98
C GLU A 98 17.97 2.30 -11.39
N ALA A 99 18.05 0.97 -11.50
CA ALA A 99 16.87 0.14 -11.72
C ALA A 99 15.88 0.22 -10.54
N ILE A 100 16.36 0.15 -9.30
CA ILE A 100 15.51 0.27 -8.11
C ILE A 100 14.83 1.65 -8.06
N TYR A 101 15.60 2.73 -8.24
CA TYR A 101 15.05 4.09 -8.30
C TYR A 101 14.02 4.25 -9.42
N THR A 102 14.31 3.75 -10.62
CA THR A 102 13.42 3.87 -11.77
C THR A 102 12.14 3.05 -11.60
N GLY A 103 12.24 1.83 -11.06
CA GLY A 103 11.07 1.01 -10.74
C GLY A 103 10.17 1.68 -9.70
N ALA A 104 10.76 2.28 -8.68
CA ALA A 104 10.03 3.08 -7.69
C ALA A 104 9.38 4.33 -8.31
N LEU A 105 10.08 5.07 -9.18
CA LEU A 105 9.49 6.20 -9.90
C LEU A 105 8.28 5.76 -10.76
N LEU A 106 8.40 4.63 -11.46
CA LEU A 106 7.33 4.09 -12.28
C LEU A 106 6.11 3.72 -11.43
N ALA A 107 6.33 2.96 -10.35
CA ALA A 107 5.25 2.50 -9.47
C ALA A 107 4.54 3.68 -8.80
N PHE A 108 5.30 4.56 -8.14
CA PHE A 108 4.75 5.65 -7.36
C PHE A 108 4.15 6.75 -8.26
N GLY A 109 4.75 7.00 -9.42
CA GLY A 109 4.19 7.95 -10.39
C GLY A 109 2.82 7.50 -10.90
N GLU A 110 2.65 6.20 -11.17
CA GLU A 110 1.35 5.63 -11.52
C GLU A 110 0.35 5.68 -10.35
N MET A 111 0.79 5.37 -9.12
CA MET A 111 -0.05 5.46 -7.91
C MET A 111 -0.67 6.84 -7.72
N LEU A 112 0.09 7.91 -7.95
CA LEU A 112 -0.43 9.29 -7.88
C LEU A 112 -1.55 9.53 -8.88
N ARG A 113 -1.49 8.94 -10.09
CA ARG A 113 -2.58 9.02 -11.09
C ARG A 113 -3.83 8.28 -10.64
N TYR A 114 -3.69 7.31 -9.73
CA TYR A 114 -4.77 6.49 -9.17
C TYR A 114 -5.26 6.98 -7.80
N GLY A 115 -4.86 8.18 -7.39
CA GLY A 115 -5.37 8.82 -6.17
C GLY A 115 -4.75 8.30 -4.88
N ILE A 116 -3.68 7.49 -4.98
CA ILE A 116 -2.94 6.99 -3.83
C ILE A 116 -2.02 8.11 -3.36
N THR A 117 -2.13 8.45 -2.07
CA THR A 117 -1.30 9.47 -1.42
C THR A 117 -0.25 8.86 -0.51
N THR A 118 -0.48 7.64 -0.03
CA THR A 118 0.40 6.89 0.86
C THR A 118 0.57 5.46 0.39
N VAL A 119 1.80 4.97 0.40
CA VAL A 119 2.13 3.57 0.07
C VAL A 119 3.00 2.96 1.15
N CYS A 120 2.72 1.69 1.48
CA CYS A 120 3.65 0.83 2.18
C CYS A 120 4.42 -0.03 1.16
N ASP A 121 5.68 0.30 0.91
CA ASP A 121 6.54 -0.44 -0.01
C ASP A 121 7.33 -1.50 0.74
N PHE A 122 7.08 -2.76 0.42
CA PHE A 122 7.73 -3.93 0.98
C PHE A 122 8.94 -4.30 0.12
N PHE A 123 10.14 -3.94 0.58
CA PHE A 123 11.33 -3.93 -0.27
C PHE A 123 12.44 -4.90 0.20
N TYR A 124 12.82 -5.83 -0.67
CA TYR A 124 13.65 -7.00 -0.34
C TYR A 124 14.91 -7.19 -1.21
N VAL A 125 15.40 -6.16 -1.90
CA VAL A 125 16.62 -6.23 -2.71
C VAL A 125 17.78 -5.53 -1.98
N HIS A 126 18.70 -6.30 -1.38
CA HIS A 126 19.69 -5.81 -0.41
C HIS A 126 21.17 -5.91 -0.87
N ASN A 127 21.46 -6.41 -2.08
CA ASN A 127 22.84 -6.48 -2.63
C ASN A 127 23.52 -5.11 -2.75
N GLY A 128 22.76 -4.01 -2.84
CA GLY A 128 23.28 -2.64 -2.76
C GLY A 128 23.43 -2.08 -1.35
N GLY A 129 23.21 -2.90 -0.31
CA GLY A 129 23.09 -2.42 1.06
C GLY A 129 21.97 -1.39 1.22
N THR A 130 22.20 -0.37 2.05
CA THR A 130 21.20 0.69 2.27
C THR A 130 21.07 1.65 1.08
N ALA A 131 21.95 1.62 0.08
CA ALA A 131 21.83 2.50 -1.08
C ALA A 131 20.56 2.20 -1.90
N TYR A 132 20.13 0.94 -1.94
CA TYR A 132 18.90 0.56 -2.65
C TYR A 132 17.66 0.95 -1.85
N ASP A 133 17.70 0.82 -0.52
CA ASP A 133 16.65 1.34 0.37
C ASP A 133 16.46 2.86 0.14
N GLU A 134 17.57 3.60 0.12
CA GLU A 134 17.59 5.04 -0.12
C GLU A 134 17.12 5.42 -1.54
N ALA A 135 17.36 4.56 -2.54
CA ALA A 135 16.88 4.78 -3.90
C ALA A 135 15.35 4.76 -3.96
N VAL A 136 14.68 3.84 -3.27
CA VAL A 136 13.21 3.81 -3.17
C VAL A 136 12.71 5.07 -2.45
N ILE A 137 13.32 5.42 -1.32
CA ILE A 137 12.92 6.60 -0.54
C ILE A 137 13.12 7.90 -1.35
N ARG A 138 14.22 8.01 -2.10
CA ARG A 138 14.49 9.14 -3.00
C ARG A 138 13.41 9.25 -4.08
N ALA A 139 13.00 8.14 -4.70
CA ALA A 139 11.94 8.16 -5.68
C ALA A 139 10.60 8.64 -5.08
N ALA A 140 10.29 8.24 -3.85
CA ALA A 140 9.10 8.72 -3.15
C ALA A 140 9.15 10.22 -2.85
N ASP A 141 10.30 10.73 -2.38
CA ASP A 141 10.51 12.17 -2.11
C ASP A 141 10.44 13.00 -3.40
N ASP A 142 11.11 12.56 -4.47
CA ASP A 142 11.11 13.22 -5.77
C ASP A 142 9.69 13.33 -6.35
N LEU A 143 8.86 12.31 -6.18
CA LEU A 143 7.47 12.31 -6.63
C LEU A 143 6.53 13.06 -5.69
N GLY A 144 6.85 13.10 -4.39
CA GLY A 144 6.03 13.68 -3.34
C GLY A 144 4.94 12.75 -2.80
N ILE A 145 5.12 11.43 -2.89
CA ILE A 145 4.21 10.45 -2.27
C ILE A 145 4.67 10.14 -0.83
N ARG A 146 3.73 9.85 0.08
CA ARG A 146 4.08 9.41 1.44
C ARG A 146 4.45 7.94 1.44
N LEU A 147 5.54 7.60 2.12
CA LEU A 147 6.11 6.26 2.12
C LEU A 147 6.19 5.67 3.53
N VAL A 148 5.58 4.52 3.72
CA VAL A 148 6.00 3.54 4.72
C VAL A 148 6.97 2.59 4.03
N PHE A 149 8.24 2.65 4.39
CA PHE A 149 9.25 1.74 3.86
C PHE A 149 9.31 0.50 4.75
N ALA A 150 8.61 -0.55 4.34
CA ALA A 150 8.65 -1.86 4.99
C ALA A 150 9.92 -2.59 4.54
N ARG A 151 11.02 -2.35 5.28
CA ARG A 151 12.33 -2.90 4.95
C ARG A 151 12.35 -4.39 5.26
N THR A 152 12.45 -5.21 4.22
CA THR A 152 12.33 -6.64 4.37
C THR A 152 13.52 -7.24 5.13
N MET A 153 13.25 -8.32 5.86
CA MET A 153 14.25 -9.11 6.57
C MET A 153 14.12 -10.56 6.10
N TYR A 154 15.15 -11.08 5.43
CA TYR A 154 15.09 -12.32 4.64
C TYR A 154 16.40 -13.10 4.79
N ASP A 155 16.33 -14.37 5.22
CA ASP A 155 17.52 -15.23 5.41
C ASP A 155 17.38 -16.66 4.87
N TRP A 156 16.27 -16.99 4.18
CA TRP A 156 16.12 -18.33 3.60
C TRP A 156 17.18 -18.63 2.54
N ALA A 157 17.83 -19.80 2.70
CA ALA A 157 18.98 -20.18 1.89
C ALA A 157 18.65 -20.44 0.42
N GLY A 158 17.38 -20.74 0.10
CA GLY A 158 16.91 -20.98 -1.27
C GLY A 158 16.66 -19.71 -2.10
N ALA A 159 16.73 -18.52 -1.48
CA ALA A 159 16.53 -17.26 -2.19
C ALA A 159 17.80 -16.77 -2.90
N PRO A 160 17.64 -15.88 -3.90
CA PRO A 160 18.74 -15.10 -4.45
C PRO A 160 19.59 -14.46 -3.36
N LEU A 161 20.92 -14.53 -3.49
CA LEU A 161 21.85 -13.90 -2.55
C LEU A 161 21.59 -12.41 -2.36
N ALA A 162 21.05 -11.73 -3.39
CA ALA A 162 20.70 -10.33 -3.33
C ALA A 162 19.61 -10.01 -2.30
N TYR A 163 18.80 -10.99 -1.88
CA TYR A 163 17.75 -10.80 -0.88
C TYR A 163 18.22 -11.12 0.52
N ARG A 164 19.33 -11.84 0.67
CA ARG A 164 19.67 -12.47 1.95
C ARG A 164 20.50 -11.53 2.80
N GLU A 165 20.11 -11.40 4.06
CA GLU A 165 20.87 -10.72 5.11
C GLU A 165 20.97 -11.63 6.33
N THR A 166 22.02 -11.49 7.13
CA THR A 166 22.00 -12.08 8.48
C THR A 166 21.02 -11.31 9.37
N VAL A 167 20.55 -11.96 10.46
CA VAL A 167 19.68 -11.29 11.44
C VAL A 167 20.30 -10.00 11.99
N GLY A 168 21.62 -10.02 12.25
CA GLY A 168 22.34 -8.83 12.75
C GLY A 168 22.35 -7.68 11.75
N GLU A 169 22.67 -7.95 10.49
CA GLU A 169 22.67 -6.95 9.42
C GLU A 169 21.28 -6.36 9.17
N ALA A 170 20.25 -7.22 9.10
CA ALA A 170 18.88 -6.79 8.86
C ALA A 170 18.35 -5.89 9.99
N VAL A 171 18.67 -6.23 11.25
CA VAL A 171 18.32 -5.41 12.42
C VAL A 171 19.08 -4.09 12.42
N GLU A 172 20.39 -4.10 12.18
CA GLU A 172 21.23 -2.90 12.19
C GLU A 172 20.80 -1.92 11.08
N ARG A 173 20.66 -2.40 9.84
CA ARG A 173 20.30 -1.56 8.70
C ARG A 173 18.90 -0.96 8.85
N THR A 174 17.92 -1.77 9.25
CA THR A 174 16.56 -1.26 9.52
C THR A 174 16.56 -0.21 10.62
N ARG A 175 17.29 -0.44 11.74
CA ARG A 175 17.38 0.55 12.83
C ARG A 175 18.06 1.85 12.39
N LEU A 176 19.16 1.76 11.64
CA LEU A 176 19.87 2.94 11.16
C LEU A 176 19.00 3.79 10.23
N LEU A 177 18.28 3.14 9.32
CA LEU A 177 17.35 3.81 8.41
C LEU A 177 16.18 4.45 9.18
N ALA A 178 15.55 3.72 10.10
CA ALA A 178 14.47 4.24 10.94
C ALA A 178 14.92 5.46 11.75
N LYS A 179 16.13 5.43 12.33
CA LYS A 179 16.72 6.57 13.03
C LYS A 179 16.97 7.77 12.11
N LYS A 180 17.45 7.54 10.88
CA LYS A 180 17.69 8.60 9.90
C LYS A 180 16.40 9.36 9.55
N TYR A 181 15.29 8.64 9.39
CA TYR A 181 13.99 9.22 9.00
C TYR A 181 13.08 9.52 10.20
N GLN A 182 13.58 9.42 11.43
CA GLN A 182 12.78 9.67 12.64
C GLN A 182 12.21 11.10 12.63
N GLY A 183 10.90 11.22 12.79
CA GLY A 183 10.19 12.50 12.79
C GLY A 183 10.00 13.12 11.40
N ASN A 184 10.44 12.47 10.33
CA ASN A 184 10.11 12.89 8.97
C ASN A 184 8.59 12.72 8.76
N PRO A 185 7.86 13.75 8.29
CA PRO A 185 6.43 13.61 8.06
C PRO A 185 6.11 12.63 6.93
N MET A 186 6.97 12.51 5.91
CA MET A 186 6.71 11.79 4.66
C MET A 186 7.20 10.35 4.63
N VAL A 187 8.11 9.98 5.52
CA VAL A 187 8.77 8.65 5.50
C VAL A 187 8.73 8.03 6.89
N THR A 188 8.32 6.78 6.98
CA THR A 188 8.45 5.95 8.18
C THR A 188 9.00 4.58 7.80
N VAL A 189 9.87 3.99 8.61
CA VAL A 189 10.49 2.69 8.33
C VAL A 189 9.90 1.65 9.25
N HIS A 190 9.33 0.57 8.69
CA HIS A 190 8.81 -0.56 9.45
C HIS A 190 9.70 -1.79 9.19
N PRO A 191 9.98 -2.62 10.21
CA PRO A 191 10.56 -3.94 9.98
C PRO A 191 9.57 -4.85 9.25
N ALA A 192 10.08 -5.71 8.36
CA ALA A 192 9.24 -6.63 7.62
C ALA A 192 9.90 -8.00 7.40
N PRO A 193 9.89 -8.91 8.39
CA PRO A 193 10.25 -10.31 8.13
C PRO A 193 9.46 -10.85 6.94
N HIS A 194 10.14 -11.44 5.94
CA HIS A 194 9.51 -11.71 4.65
C HIS A 194 8.24 -12.58 4.76
N SER A 195 8.39 -13.79 5.31
CA SER A 195 7.33 -14.78 5.49
C SER A 195 7.82 -15.91 6.41
N PRO A 196 6.93 -16.75 6.97
CA PRO A 196 7.32 -17.96 7.70
C PRO A 196 8.22 -18.92 6.93
N HIS A 197 8.14 -18.96 5.59
CA HIS A 197 9.00 -19.81 4.75
C HIS A 197 10.34 -19.15 4.38
N ALA A 198 10.43 -17.82 4.42
CA ALA A 198 11.58 -17.05 3.94
C ALA A 198 12.43 -16.39 5.04
N ALA A 199 11.91 -16.34 6.26
CA ALA A 199 12.56 -15.79 7.43
C ALA A 199 12.61 -16.84 8.55
N SER A 200 13.79 -17.07 9.12
CA SER A 200 13.98 -17.94 10.29
C SER A 200 13.16 -17.48 11.50
N PRO A 201 12.87 -18.37 12.48
CA PRO A 201 12.24 -17.97 13.73
C PRO A 201 12.96 -16.79 14.40
N GLU A 202 14.30 -16.81 14.41
CA GLU A 202 15.14 -15.77 14.99
C GLU A 202 14.98 -14.43 14.25
N MET A 203 14.88 -14.46 12.92
CA MET A 203 14.65 -13.28 12.07
C MET A 203 13.25 -12.70 12.31
N ILE A 204 12.21 -13.53 12.37
CA ILE A 204 10.83 -13.11 12.63
C ILE A 204 10.73 -12.43 14.01
N GLN A 205 11.27 -13.06 15.05
CA GLN A 205 11.29 -12.49 16.38
C GLN A 205 12.15 -11.21 16.45
N ALA A 206 13.22 -11.11 15.66
CA ALA A 206 14.02 -9.90 15.58
C ALA A 206 13.26 -8.73 14.96
N GLY A 207 12.50 -8.98 13.88
CA GLY A 207 11.62 -7.97 13.29
C GLY A 207 10.54 -7.49 14.23
N HIS A 208 9.89 -8.42 14.97
CA HIS A 208 8.93 -8.07 16.02
C HIS A 208 9.55 -7.22 17.13
N ARG A 209 10.70 -7.64 17.69
CA ARG A 209 11.42 -6.84 18.70
C ARG A 209 11.77 -5.45 18.21
N LEU A 210 12.17 -5.32 16.94
CA LEU A 210 12.48 -4.03 16.35
C LEU A 210 11.21 -3.17 16.18
N ALA A 211 10.07 -3.77 15.87
CA ALA A 211 8.79 -3.07 15.80
C ALA A 211 8.37 -2.51 17.18
N VAL A 212 8.60 -3.28 18.24
CA VAL A 212 8.42 -2.82 19.63
C VAL A 212 9.38 -1.67 19.96
N GLU A 213 10.66 -1.81 19.61
CA GLU A 213 11.70 -0.78 19.85
C GLU A 213 11.37 0.55 19.16
N LEU A 214 10.92 0.49 17.91
CA LEU A 214 10.64 1.67 17.07
C LEU A 214 9.22 2.22 17.26
N ASP A 215 8.40 1.55 18.07
CA ASP A 215 6.95 1.77 18.20
C ASP A 215 6.17 1.75 16.87
N THR A 216 6.57 0.87 15.96
CA THR A 216 5.90 0.66 14.68
C THR A 216 5.15 -0.68 14.65
N PRO A 217 4.27 -0.89 13.66
CA PRO A 217 3.91 -2.22 13.18
C PRO A 217 5.10 -2.96 12.56
N PHE A 218 4.92 -4.26 12.29
CA PHE A 218 5.74 -5.02 11.36
C PHE A 218 4.86 -5.72 10.32
N HIS A 219 5.45 -6.02 9.17
CA HIS A 219 4.75 -6.64 8.04
C HIS A 219 5.30 -8.03 7.76
N ILE A 220 4.44 -8.97 7.37
CA ILE A 220 4.84 -10.34 7.04
C ILE A 220 3.81 -11.00 6.11
N HIS A 221 4.25 -11.68 5.06
CA HIS A 221 3.36 -12.53 4.23
C HIS A 221 3.05 -13.81 4.99
N VAL A 222 1.78 -14.20 5.07
CA VAL A 222 1.35 -15.34 5.90
C VAL A 222 0.25 -16.12 5.19
N ALA A 223 0.46 -17.43 5.06
CA ALA A 223 -0.52 -18.37 4.49
C ALA A 223 -1.06 -17.90 3.12
N GLU A 224 -0.16 -17.36 2.29
CA GLU A 224 -0.48 -16.91 0.93
C GLU A 224 -0.79 -18.12 0.05
N GLU A 225 0.07 -19.13 0.12
CA GLU A 225 0.04 -20.30 -0.75
C GLU A 225 -0.02 -21.60 0.05
N MET A 226 -0.64 -22.64 -0.51
CA MET A 226 -0.79 -23.92 0.19
C MET A 226 0.56 -24.58 0.50
N PHE A 227 1.57 -24.38 -0.35
CA PHE A 227 2.90 -24.95 -0.10
C PHE A 227 3.51 -24.38 1.19
N GLU A 228 3.29 -23.10 1.51
CA GLU A 228 3.77 -22.48 2.75
C GLU A 228 3.11 -23.16 3.95
N VAL A 229 1.79 -23.36 3.90
CA VAL A 229 1.04 -24.06 4.96
C VAL A 229 1.59 -25.45 5.18
N GLU A 230 1.83 -26.22 4.11
CA GLU A 230 2.38 -27.57 4.18
C GLU A 230 3.81 -27.61 4.74
N GLU A 231 4.65 -26.66 4.35
CA GLU A 231 6.02 -26.55 4.85
C GLU A 231 6.06 -26.22 6.34
N ILE A 232 5.25 -25.27 6.81
CA ILE A 232 5.17 -24.91 8.22
C ILE A 232 4.59 -26.06 9.05
N LEU A 233 3.55 -26.73 8.56
CA LEU A 233 3.01 -27.93 9.20
C LEU A 233 4.07 -29.04 9.32
N ARG A 234 4.83 -29.30 8.25
CA ARG A 234 5.87 -30.33 8.24
C ARG A 234 7.03 -29.98 9.18
N GLY A 235 7.43 -28.72 9.23
CA GLY A 235 8.57 -28.25 10.03
C GLY A 235 8.26 -28.10 11.52
N TYR A 236 7.05 -27.63 11.85
CA TYR A 236 6.71 -27.18 13.21
C TYR A 236 5.47 -27.86 13.80
N ASN A 237 4.77 -28.70 13.04
CA ASN A 237 3.51 -29.34 13.45
C ASN A 237 2.45 -28.32 13.93
N LEU A 238 2.48 -27.12 13.35
CA LEU A 238 1.57 -26.01 13.59
C LEU A 238 1.19 -25.40 12.24
N ARG A 239 0.01 -24.80 12.16
CA ARG A 239 -0.36 -23.97 11.00
C ARG A 239 0.28 -22.59 11.10
N PRO A 240 0.45 -21.82 9.99
CA PRO A 240 1.21 -20.57 9.98
C PRO A 240 0.85 -19.57 11.09
N VAL A 241 -0.44 -19.36 11.37
CA VAL A 241 -0.84 -18.39 12.40
C VAL A 241 -0.54 -18.92 13.81
N HIS A 242 -0.82 -20.20 14.09
CA HIS A 242 -0.47 -20.82 15.37
C HIS A 242 1.04 -20.86 15.59
N TYR A 243 1.81 -21.04 14.52
CA TYR A 243 3.26 -20.96 14.56
C TYR A 243 3.74 -19.57 14.97
N LEU A 244 3.21 -18.50 14.34
CA LEU A 244 3.54 -17.12 14.73
C LEU A 244 3.12 -16.77 16.16
N ASP A 245 1.98 -17.27 16.64
CA ASP A 245 1.58 -17.15 18.06
C ASP A 245 2.57 -17.86 18.98
N SER A 246 3.05 -19.05 18.62
CA SER A 246 4.02 -19.80 19.41
C SER A 246 5.40 -19.11 19.51
N LEU A 247 5.75 -18.29 18.52
CA LEU A 247 6.95 -17.44 18.54
C LEU A 247 6.79 -16.18 19.40
N GLY A 248 5.57 -15.85 19.83
CA GLY A 248 5.25 -14.66 20.60
C GLY A 248 5.20 -13.37 19.79
N VAL A 249 4.99 -13.45 18.48
CA VAL A 249 5.00 -12.28 17.57
C VAL A 249 3.62 -11.88 17.06
N LEU A 250 2.58 -12.66 17.36
CA LEU A 250 1.20 -12.37 16.98
C LEU A 250 0.56 -11.41 18.00
N ASP A 251 0.54 -10.12 17.67
CA ASP A 251 -0.05 -9.05 18.47
C ASP A 251 -0.61 -7.90 17.60
N GLU A 252 -0.97 -6.77 18.20
CA GLU A 252 -1.56 -5.62 17.50
C GLU A 252 -0.61 -4.89 16.54
N ARG A 253 0.70 -5.23 16.56
CA ARG A 253 1.73 -4.70 15.65
C ARG A 253 1.84 -5.53 14.38
N MET A 254 1.33 -6.76 14.37
CA MET A 254 1.39 -7.60 13.18
C MET A 254 0.42 -7.11 12.11
N ILE A 255 0.97 -6.80 10.93
CA ILE A 255 0.23 -6.66 9.68
C ILE A 255 0.57 -7.87 8.82
N ALA A 256 -0.31 -8.86 8.81
CA ALA A 256 -0.19 -9.99 7.90
C ALA A 256 -0.64 -9.59 6.49
N ILE A 257 -0.02 -10.19 5.48
CA ILE A 257 -0.35 -9.98 4.07
C ILE A 257 -0.94 -11.29 3.52
N HIS A 258 -1.96 -11.16 2.66
CA HIS A 258 -2.74 -12.25 2.05
C HIS A 258 -3.71 -13.00 2.98
N LEU A 259 -3.22 -13.88 3.87
CA LEU A 259 -4.04 -14.74 4.74
C LEU A 259 -5.08 -15.60 3.99
N VAL A 260 -4.67 -16.23 2.88
CA VAL A 260 -5.58 -16.99 2.00
C VAL A 260 -5.99 -18.32 2.65
N TRP A 261 -5.01 -19.10 3.09
CA TRP A 261 -5.22 -20.48 3.54
C TRP A 261 -5.36 -20.60 5.05
N LEU A 262 -6.48 -20.10 5.58
CA LEU A 262 -6.78 -20.11 7.01
C LEU A 262 -7.85 -21.11 7.43
N GLU A 263 -7.64 -21.72 8.58
CA GLU A 263 -8.69 -22.37 9.35
C GLU A 263 -9.45 -21.38 10.24
N GLN A 264 -10.65 -21.77 10.68
CA GLN A 264 -11.50 -20.92 11.54
C GLN A 264 -10.79 -20.52 12.85
N ALA A 265 -10.06 -21.44 13.47
CA ALA A 265 -9.31 -21.17 14.70
C ALA A 265 -8.20 -20.12 14.48
N GLU A 266 -7.56 -20.11 13.31
CA GLU A 266 -6.54 -19.10 12.99
C GLU A 266 -7.15 -17.70 12.83
N ILE A 267 -8.31 -17.60 12.19
CA ILE A 267 -9.07 -16.35 12.06
C ILE A 267 -9.42 -15.77 13.44
N GLU A 268 -9.94 -16.61 14.33
CA GLU A 268 -10.30 -16.21 15.70
C GLU A 268 -9.07 -15.80 16.51
N LEU A 269 -7.95 -16.50 16.34
CA LEU A 269 -6.70 -16.20 17.02
C LEU A 269 -6.12 -14.85 16.59
N ILE A 270 -6.09 -14.53 15.29
CA ILE A 270 -5.63 -13.21 14.82
C ILE A 270 -6.47 -12.10 15.44
N GLY A 271 -7.80 -12.27 15.42
CA GLY A 271 -8.73 -11.32 16.02
C GLY A 271 -8.51 -11.13 17.52
N ALA A 272 -8.37 -12.23 18.27
CA ALA A 272 -8.12 -12.21 19.71
C ALA A 272 -6.77 -11.55 20.09
N ARG A 273 -5.78 -11.59 19.20
CA ARG A 273 -4.46 -10.97 19.38
C ARG A 273 -4.36 -9.55 18.84
N GLY A 274 -5.37 -9.06 18.13
CA GLY A 274 -5.40 -7.71 17.57
C GLY A 274 -4.62 -7.52 16.27
N GLY A 275 -4.19 -8.63 15.64
CA GLY A 275 -3.49 -8.61 14.36
C GLY A 275 -4.32 -7.98 13.24
N SER A 276 -3.65 -7.48 12.21
CA SER A 276 -4.26 -6.82 11.05
C SER A 276 -3.93 -7.53 9.75
N LEU A 277 -4.68 -7.21 8.69
CA LEU A 277 -4.50 -7.76 7.35
C LEU A 277 -4.35 -6.64 6.32
N ALA A 278 -3.30 -6.69 5.51
CA ALA A 278 -3.23 -6.04 4.20
C ALA A 278 -3.61 -7.05 3.10
N TYR A 279 -4.83 -6.95 2.57
CA TYR A 279 -5.36 -7.89 1.59
C TYR A 279 -5.08 -7.44 0.15
N CYS A 280 -4.66 -8.38 -0.70
CA CYS A 280 -4.26 -8.14 -2.10
C CYS A 280 -5.12 -8.97 -3.07
N PRO A 281 -6.43 -8.68 -3.19
CA PRO A 281 -7.36 -9.54 -3.94
C PRO A 281 -6.94 -9.76 -5.38
N SER A 282 -6.51 -8.73 -6.10
CA SER A 282 -6.10 -8.88 -7.50
C SER A 282 -4.89 -9.79 -7.66
N SER A 283 -3.92 -9.70 -6.75
CA SER A 283 -2.75 -10.59 -6.76
C SER A 283 -3.13 -12.03 -6.51
N ASN A 284 -3.93 -12.28 -5.47
CA ASN A 284 -4.40 -13.63 -5.16
C ASN A 284 -5.26 -14.23 -6.29
N MET A 285 -5.99 -13.42 -7.05
CA MET A 285 -6.69 -13.88 -8.25
C MET A 285 -5.75 -14.14 -9.42
N PHE A 286 -4.74 -13.30 -9.63
CA PHE A 286 -3.80 -13.41 -10.75
C PHE A 286 -2.93 -14.66 -10.64
N LEU A 287 -2.40 -14.93 -9.44
CA LEU A 287 -1.54 -16.10 -9.16
C LEU A 287 -2.34 -17.37 -8.86
N ALA A 288 -3.66 -17.23 -8.72
CA ALA A 288 -4.60 -18.29 -8.35
C ALA A 288 -4.39 -18.87 -6.94
N ASP A 289 -3.88 -18.07 -6.01
CA ASP A 289 -3.63 -18.45 -4.62
C ASP A 289 -4.92 -18.85 -3.89
N GLY A 290 -6.02 -18.15 -4.17
CA GLY A 290 -7.33 -18.39 -3.56
C GLY A 290 -8.03 -17.12 -3.08
N VAL A 291 -8.95 -17.29 -2.14
CA VAL A 291 -9.82 -16.21 -1.65
C VAL A 291 -9.78 -16.12 -0.12
N THR A 292 -9.16 -15.05 0.40
CA THR A 292 -9.17 -14.72 1.83
C THR A 292 -10.59 -14.49 2.35
N ARG A 293 -10.88 -15.01 3.55
CA ARG A 293 -12.22 -14.98 4.15
C ARG A 293 -12.54 -13.65 4.86
N ILE A 294 -12.63 -12.56 4.08
CA ILE A 294 -12.71 -11.18 4.61
C ILE A 294 -13.89 -10.97 5.60
N PRO A 295 -15.15 -11.38 5.32
CA PRO A 295 -16.23 -11.22 6.29
C PRO A 295 -15.99 -11.94 7.61
N ASP A 296 -15.29 -13.09 7.58
CA ASP A 296 -15.01 -13.87 8.80
C ASP A 296 -13.92 -13.19 9.64
N LEU A 297 -12.89 -12.64 8.99
CA LEU A 297 -11.83 -11.85 9.64
C LEU A 297 -12.39 -10.57 10.27
N LEU A 298 -13.23 -9.82 9.54
CA LEU A 298 -13.92 -8.64 10.08
C LEU A 298 -14.76 -8.99 11.31
N LYS A 299 -15.53 -10.09 11.25
CA LYS A 299 -16.35 -10.57 12.36
C LYS A 299 -15.50 -10.98 13.58
N ALA A 300 -14.30 -11.50 13.36
CA ALA A 300 -13.35 -11.84 14.42
C ALA A 300 -12.64 -10.61 15.02
N GLY A 301 -12.85 -9.41 14.47
CA GLY A 301 -12.23 -8.17 14.96
C GLY A 301 -10.89 -7.84 14.30
N VAL A 302 -10.51 -8.56 13.23
CA VAL A 302 -9.30 -8.24 12.46
C VAL A 302 -9.51 -6.95 11.70
N ARG A 303 -8.55 -6.03 11.80
CA ARG A 303 -8.52 -4.80 11.00
C ARG A 303 -8.02 -5.15 9.60
N VAL A 304 -8.87 -4.96 8.58
CA VAL A 304 -8.57 -5.31 7.19
C VAL A 304 -8.34 -4.06 6.37
N THR A 305 -7.32 -4.10 5.51
CA THR A 305 -6.92 -3.03 4.59
C THR A 305 -6.62 -3.61 3.21
N LEU A 306 -6.31 -2.75 2.23
CA LEU A 306 -6.07 -3.17 0.85
C LEU A 306 -4.66 -2.78 0.39
N GLY A 307 -3.99 -3.74 -0.22
CA GLY A 307 -2.71 -3.56 -0.90
C GLY A 307 -2.79 -4.02 -2.35
N THR A 308 -1.97 -3.47 -3.22
CA THR A 308 -1.91 -3.88 -4.63
C THR A 308 -0.95 -5.02 -4.88
N ASP A 309 -0.06 -5.31 -3.93
CA ASP A 309 1.11 -6.17 -4.15
C ASP A 309 1.99 -5.59 -5.28
N GLY A 310 2.86 -6.39 -5.89
CA GLY A 310 3.79 -5.98 -6.92
C GLY A 310 3.19 -5.88 -8.32
N GLY A 311 3.81 -5.02 -9.14
CA GLY A 311 3.33 -4.73 -10.49
C GLY A 311 3.44 -5.88 -11.51
N CYS A 312 3.97 -7.05 -11.12
CA CYS A 312 4.04 -8.25 -11.96
C CYS A 312 3.09 -9.38 -11.53
N SER A 313 2.31 -9.21 -10.47
CA SER A 313 1.24 -10.13 -10.04
C SER A 313 -0.14 -9.46 -9.96
N ASN A 314 -0.36 -8.23 -10.42
CA ASN A 314 -1.66 -7.54 -10.30
C ASN A 314 -2.43 -7.36 -11.64
N ASN A 315 -2.09 -6.49 -12.59
CA ASN A 315 -0.93 -5.63 -12.79
C ASN A 315 -1.29 -4.12 -12.80
N ARG A 316 -2.33 -3.73 -12.04
CA ARG A 316 -2.74 -2.32 -11.84
C ARG A 316 -2.49 -1.90 -10.40
N ILE A 317 -1.84 -0.77 -10.18
CA ILE A 317 -1.49 -0.32 -8.82
C ILE A 317 -2.54 0.65 -8.28
N SER A 318 -3.81 0.23 -8.24
CA SER A 318 -4.96 1.07 -7.87
C SER A 318 -5.75 0.51 -6.68
N VAL A 319 -5.79 1.24 -5.57
CA VAL A 319 -6.57 0.83 -4.38
C VAL A 319 -8.09 0.86 -4.67
N TYR A 320 -8.58 1.74 -5.54
CA TYR A 320 -9.98 1.72 -5.95
C TYR A 320 -10.34 0.45 -6.71
N GLU A 321 -9.40 -0.10 -7.51
CA GLU A 321 -9.60 -1.40 -8.14
C GLU A 321 -9.60 -2.52 -7.09
N GLU A 322 -8.68 -2.49 -6.13
CA GLU A 322 -8.66 -3.46 -5.02
C GLU A 322 -9.96 -3.41 -4.19
N MET A 323 -10.56 -2.24 -3.99
CA MET A 323 -11.87 -2.11 -3.32
C MET A 323 -12.95 -2.87 -4.09
N ARG A 324 -12.99 -2.68 -5.42
CA ARG A 324 -13.93 -3.32 -6.31
C ARG A 324 -13.73 -4.83 -6.33
N MET A 325 -12.48 -5.27 -6.48
CA MET A 325 -12.10 -6.69 -6.54
C MET A 325 -12.41 -7.40 -5.23
N CYS A 326 -12.03 -6.82 -4.08
CA CYS A 326 -12.40 -7.34 -2.77
C CYS A 326 -13.91 -7.54 -2.66
N ALA A 327 -14.68 -6.48 -2.92
CA ALA A 327 -16.13 -6.54 -2.74
C ALA A 327 -16.81 -7.57 -3.65
N MET A 328 -16.40 -7.67 -4.92
CA MET A 328 -17.01 -8.61 -5.86
C MET A 328 -16.59 -10.05 -5.58
N LEU A 329 -15.31 -10.28 -5.28
CA LEU A 329 -14.77 -11.61 -5.02
C LEU A 329 -15.39 -12.24 -3.78
N GLN A 330 -15.60 -11.47 -2.71
CA GLN A 330 -16.27 -11.96 -1.51
C GLN A 330 -17.73 -12.35 -1.79
N LYS A 331 -18.46 -11.52 -2.54
CA LYS A 331 -19.88 -11.77 -2.85
C LYS A 331 -20.08 -13.02 -3.69
N VAL A 332 -19.28 -13.22 -4.74
CA VAL A 332 -19.39 -14.41 -5.60
C VAL A 332 -18.94 -15.66 -4.88
N SER A 333 -17.86 -15.59 -4.09
CA SER A 333 -17.34 -16.76 -3.37
C SER A 333 -18.28 -17.25 -2.28
N ARG A 334 -19.07 -16.34 -1.70
CA ARG A 334 -20.04 -16.66 -0.63
C ARG A 334 -21.48 -16.80 -1.13
N LEU A 335 -21.72 -16.52 -2.41
CA LEU A 335 -23.05 -16.43 -3.01
C LEU A 335 -23.99 -15.51 -2.20
N ASP A 336 -23.44 -14.41 -1.67
CA ASP A 336 -24.15 -13.45 -0.83
C ASP A 336 -23.75 -12.02 -1.21
N GLY A 337 -24.70 -11.29 -1.83
CA GLY A 337 -24.49 -9.91 -2.25
C GLY A 337 -24.36 -8.90 -1.10
N THR A 338 -24.62 -9.32 0.14
CA THR A 338 -24.68 -8.48 1.34
C THR A 338 -23.52 -8.71 2.31
N CYS A 339 -22.64 -9.69 2.04
CA CYS A 339 -21.58 -10.09 2.97
C CYS A 339 -20.50 -9.02 3.20
N ILE A 340 -20.42 -8.01 2.32
CA ILE A 340 -19.53 -6.87 2.45
C ILE A 340 -20.10 -5.66 1.70
N THR A 341 -20.00 -4.49 2.31
CA THR A 341 -20.55 -3.22 1.82
C THR A 341 -19.51 -2.34 1.16
N ALA A 342 -19.95 -1.40 0.31
CA ALA A 342 -19.07 -0.37 -0.27
C ALA A 342 -18.34 0.46 0.80
N ARG A 343 -19.01 0.74 1.92
CA ARG A 343 -18.44 1.54 3.01
C ARG A 343 -17.32 0.81 3.72
N GLU A 344 -17.46 -0.49 3.94
CA GLU A 344 -16.40 -1.32 4.53
C GLU A 344 -15.17 -1.32 3.63
N VAL A 345 -15.29 -1.67 2.36
CA VAL A 345 -14.12 -1.69 1.45
C VAL A 345 -13.52 -0.30 1.22
N TYR A 346 -14.34 0.76 1.18
CA TYR A 346 -13.81 2.12 1.09
C TYR A 346 -12.95 2.48 2.30
N ARG A 347 -13.39 2.11 3.51
CA ARG A 347 -12.61 2.29 4.74
C ARG A 347 -11.34 1.43 4.75
N MET A 348 -11.35 0.23 4.16
CA MET A 348 -10.17 -0.64 4.06
C MET A 348 -9.04 0.04 3.26
N GLY A 349 -9.37 0.75 2.17
CA GLY A 349 -8.39 1.46 1.33
C GLY A 349 -8.11 2.92 1.74
N THR A 350 -8.66 3.38 2.87
CA THR A 350 -8.49 4.77 3.36
C THR A 350 -8.18 4.77 4.86
N LYS A 351 -9.17 5.05 5.71
CA LYS A 351 -8.99 5.24 7.15
C LYS A 351 -8.35 4.04 7.85
N SER A 352 -8.82 2.82 7.57
CA SER A 352 -8.32 1.61 8.24
C SER A 352 -6.85 1.37 7.90
N ALA A 353 -6.45 1.69 6.67
CA ALA A 353 -5.05 1.61 6.24
C ALA A 353 -4.16 2.63 6.96
N GLY A 354 -4.62 3.88 7.13
CA GLY A 354 -3.92 4.85 7.99
C GLY A 354 -3.79 4.36 9.44
N ASP A 355 -4.88 3.81 9.99
CA ASP A 355 -4.95 3.32 11.38
C ASP A 355 -3.97 2.16 11.63
N ILE A 356 -3.91 1.14 10.77
CA ILE A 356 -2.98 0.00 10.97
C ILE A 356 -1.52 0.42 10.76
N LEU A 357 -1.26 1.36 9.85
CA LEU A 357 0.07 1.91 9.61
C LEU A 357 0.51 2.90 10.70
N ARG A 358 -0.39 3.26 11.63
CA ARG A 358 -0.20 4.26 12.68
C ARG A 358 0.16 5.65 12.13
N LEU A 359 -0.46 6.02 11.01
CA LEU A 359 -0.28 7.31 10.36
C LEU A 359 -1.60 8.11 10.38
N PRO A 360 -1.55 9.43 10.62
CA PRO A 360 -2.73 10.29 10.56
C PRO A 360 -3.05 10.62 9.08
N VAL A 361 -3.47 9.61 8.32
CA VAL A 361 -3.89 9.68 6.91
C VAL A 361 -5.19 8.88 6.69
N GLY A 362 -5.77 8.97 5.50
CA GLY A 362 -6.94 8.18 5.11
C GLY A 362 -8.27 8.72 5.62
N SER A 363 -8.29 9.89 6.25
CA SER A 363 -9.51 10.60 6.65
C SER A 363 -9.34 12.12 6.55
N LEU A 364 -10.46 12.86 6.46
CA LEU A 364 -10.47 14.33 6.37
C LEU A 364 -11.00 14.93 7.68
N GLU A 365 -10.15 14.86 8.70
CA GLU A 365 -10.44 15.29 10.07
C GLU A 365 -9.30 16.18 10.58
N ILE A 366 -9.58 17.03 11.57
CA ILE A 366 -8.57 17.88 12.20
C ILE A 366 -7.44 17.00 12.76
N GLY A 367 -6.19 17.40 12.49
CA GLY A 367 -4.99 16.68 12.93
C GLY A 367 -4.46 15.68 11.89
N GLN A 368 -5.26 15.28 10.90
CA GLN A 368 -4.79 14.46 9.78
C GLN A 368 -3.79 15.21 8.91
N TYR A 369 -2.89 14.49 8.25
CA TYR A 369 -2.13 15.06 7.14
C TYR A 369 -3.09 15.44 5.99
N ALA A 370 -2.74 16.50 5.27
CA ALA A 370 -3.47 16.98 4.11
C ALA A 370 -3.20 16.10 2.88
N ASP A 371 -3.71 14.87 2.95
CA ASP A 371 -3.58 13.80 1.95
C ASP A 371 -4.95 13.47 1.37
N PHE A 372 -5.28 14.08 0.23
CA PHE A 372 -6.61 14.00 -0.37
C PHE A 372 -6.60 14.07 -1.89
N ALA A 373 -7.70 13.65 -2.50
CA ALA A 373 -7.93 13.74 -3.92
C ALA A 373 -9.18 14.57 -4.21
N ALA A 374 -9.20 15.21 -5.39
CA ALA A 374 -10.39 15.83 -5.96
C ALA A 374 -10.90 14.97 -7.12
N LEU A 375 -12.14 14.50 -7.01
CA LEU A 375 -12.82 13.72 -8.04
C LEU A 375 -13.71 14.63 -8.89
N ASP A 376 -13.67 14.50 -10.21
CA ASP A 376 -14.63 15.14 -11.10
C ASP A 376 -15.99 14.43 -10.99
N ILE A 377 -16.98 15.09 -10.38
CA ILE A 377 -18.30 14.49 -10.13
C ILE A 377 -19.15 14.38 -11.40
N HIS A 378 -18.66 14.90 -12.52
CA HIS A 378 -19.28 14.82 -13.84
C HIS A 378 -18.70 13.70 -14.70
N ASP A 379 -17.67 12.99 -14.23
CA ASP A 379 -17.16 11.81 -14.92
C ASP A 379 -18.27 10.76 -15.07
N LEU A 380 -18.36 10.17 -16.27
CA LEU A 380 -19.43 9.22 -16.60
C LEU A 380 -19.42 7.98 -15.71
N SER A 381 -18.24 7.56 -15.21
CA SER A 381 -18.10 6.42 -14.30
C SER A 381 -18.67 6.68 -12.91
N LEU A 382 -18.93 7.95 -12.56
CA LEU A 382 -19.50 8.37 -11.28
C LEU A 382 -21.00 8.69 -11.35
N ALA A 383 -21.61 8.67 -12.54
CA ALA A 383 -23.03 8.92 -12.72
C ALA A 383 -23.91 7.69 -12.35
N PRO A 384 -25.13 7.89 -11.81
CA PRO A 384 -25.77 9.15 -11.44
C PRO A 384 -25.24 9.71 -10.10
N LYS A 385 -25.32 11.03 -9.90
CA LYS A 385 -24.72 11.74 -8.75
C LYS A 385 -25.25 11.28 -7.41
N GLU A 386 -26.51 10.84 -7.34
CA GLU A 386 -27.15 10.31 -6.14
C GLU A 386 -26.49 9.01 -5.64
N GLN A 387 -25.77 8.31 -6.53
CA GLN A 387 -25.04 7.07 -6.24
C GLN A 387 -23.53 7.27 -6.19
N LEU A 388 -23.04 8.52 -6.11
CA LEU A 388 -21.62 8.87 -6.17
C LEU A 388 -20.74 7.97 -5.28
N PHE A 389 -21.13 7.77 -4.02
CA PHE A 389 -20.35 6.95 -3.09
C PHE A 389 -20.25 5.47 -3.52
N ALA A 390 -21.35 4.88 -3.97
CA ALA A 390 -21.34 3.50 -4.46
C ALA A 390 -20.50 3.39 -5.74
N ASN A 391 -20.62 4.37 -6.62
CA ASN A 391 -19.88 4.41 -7.88
C ASN A 391 -18.37 4.60 -7.67
N MET A 392 -17.94 5.34 -6.65
CA MET A 392 -16.51 5.41 -6.26
C MET A 392 -15.89 4.03 -6.04
N VAL A 393 -16.66 3.08 -5.51
CA VAL A 393 -16.19 1.72 -5.22
C VAL A 393 -16.40 0.76 -6.38
N TYR A 394 -17.55 0.82 -7.06
CA TYR A 394 -17.94 -0.24 -8.00
C TYR A 394 -17.73 0.11 -9.48
N ALA A 395 -17.63 1.39 -9.82
CA ALA A 395 -17.69 1.85 -11.21
C ALA A 395 -16.55 2.81 -11.61
N MET A 396 -16.02 3.57 -10.65
CA MET A 396 -15.09 4.67 -10.90
C MET A 396 -13.90 4.23 -11.75
N GLN A 397 -13.59 5.05 -12.74
CA GLN A 397 -12.39 4.92 -13.55
C GLN A 397 -11.32 5.92 -13.08
N PRO A 398 -10.03 5.62 -13.27
CA PRO A 398 -8.94 6.53 -12.92
C PRO A 398 -9.06 7.96 -13.46
N GLY A 399 -9.70 8.12 -14.63
CA GLY A 399 -9.91 9.43 -15.26
C GLY A 399 -10.76 10.40 -14.43
N ALA A 400 -11.56 9.89 -13.49
CA ALA A 400 -12.34 10.72 -12.58
C ALA A 400 -11.48 11.47 -11.56
N ILE A 401 -10.23 11.07 -11.36
CA ILE A 401 -9.30 11.73 -10.42
C ILE A 401 -8.71 12.95 -11.11
N ALA A 402 -9.11 14.14 -10.67
CA ALA A 402 -8.67 15.40 -11.27
C ALA A 402 -7.38 15.95 -10.64
N THR A 403 -7.27 15.82 -9.32
CA THR A 403 -6.16 16.38 -8.53
C THR A 403 -5.81 15.44 -7.37
N VAL A 404 -4.53 15.33 -7.03
CA VAL A 404 -4.05 14.67 -5.81
C VAL A 404 -3.15 15.61 -5.03
N VAL A 405 -3.41 15.68 -3.72
CA VAL A 405 -2.67 16.48 -2.75
C VAL A 405 -2.07 15.53 -1.72
N VAL A 406 -0.75 15.68 -1.50
CA VAL A 406 -0.03 14.95 -0.46
C VAL A 406 0.67 15.96 0.43
N ASN A 407 0.45 15.87 1.73
CA ASN A 407 1.01 16.77 2.73
C ASN A 407 0.77 18.26 2.40
N GLY A 408 -0.40 18.56 1.85
CA GLY A 408 -0.80 19.91 1.42
C GLY A 408 -0.13 20.41 0.14
N ARG A 409 0.51 19.54 -0.65
CA ARG A 409 1.13 19.89 -1.94
C ARG A 409 0.39 19.18 -3.05
N ILE A 410 0.00 19.90 -4.10
CA ILE A 410 -0.57 19.31 -5.32
C ILE A 410 0.55 18.56 -6.04
N VAL A 411 0.42 17.23 -6.16
CA VAL A 411 1.42 16.35 -6.79
C VAL A 411 0.93 15.75 -8.11
N PHE A 412 -0.39 15.75 -8.33
CA PHE A 412 -1.02 15.38 -9.60
C PHE A 412 -2.14 16.37 -9.90
N GLU A 413 -2.18 16.88 -11.12
CA GLU A 413 -3.24 17.78 -11.61
C GLU A 413 -3.24 17.77 -13.14
N GLN A 414 -4.38 18.08 -13.77
CA GLN A 414 -4.50 18.16 -15.24
C GLN A 414 -4.02 16.89 -15.97
N GLY A 415 -4.24 15.72 -15.35
CA GLY A 415 -3.89 14.42 -15.91
C GLY A 415 -2.39 14.09 -15.88
N LYS A 416 -1.58 14.83 -15.11
CA LYS A 416 -0.12 14.67 -15.05
C LYS A 416 0.43 14.79 -13.63
N VAL A 417 1.46 14.00 -13.35
CA VAL A 417 2.34 14.19 -12.18
C VAL A 417 3.07 15.54 -12.31
N GLN A 418 3.10 16.32 -11.23
CA GLN A 418 3.61 17.70 -11.22
C GLN A 418 5.10 17.80 -10.88
N THR A 419 5.68 16.74 -10.34
CA THR A 419 7.02 16.71 -9.75
C THR A 419 8.05 16.09 -10.68
N VAL A 420 7.83 14.84 -11.11
CA VAL A 420 8.68 14.12 -12.08
C VAL A 420 7.91 13.91 -13.38
N SER A 421 8.52 14.27 -14.51
CA SER A 421 7.91 14.09 -15.84
C SER A 421 7.73 12.62 -16.17
N GLU A 422 6.49 12.23 -16.50
CA GLU A 422 6.14 10.86 -16.92
C GLU A 422 6.95 10.40 -18.14
N SER A 423 7.22 11.29 -19.10
CA SER A 423 8.08 10.99 -20.25
C SER A 423 9.54 10.72 -19.87
N SER A 424 10.01 11.32 -18.77
CA SER A 424 11.35 11.05 -18.23
C SER A 424 11.40 9.66 -17.61
N ILE A 425 10.37 9.30 -16.84
CA ILE A 425 10.22 7.95 -16.25
C ILE A 425 10.22 6.90 -17.37
N GLY A 426 9.39 7.08 -18.40
CA GLY A 426 9.34 6.16 -19.54
C GLY A 426 10.70 5.97 -20.22
N ARG A 427 11.44 7.05 -20.49
CA ARG A 427 12.78 6.95 -21.08
C ARG A 427 13.79 6.20 -20.19
N ARG A 428 13.72 6.37 -18.87
CA ARG A 428 14.60 5.61 -17.94
C ARG A 428 14.30 4.12 -18.02
N VAL A 429 13.01 3.75 -18.06
CA VAL A 429 12.59 2.35 -18.24
C VAL A 429 13.13 1.79 -19.56
N ASP A 430 12.94 2.50 -20.67
CA ASP A 430 13.43 2.06 -21.99
C ASP A 430 14.95 1.81 -21.99
N GLN A 431 15.72 2.75 -21.41
CA GLN A 431 17.18 2.64 -21.30
C GLN A 431 17.63 1.45 -20.45
N LEU A 432 16.90 1.13 -19.37
CA LEU A 432 17.19 -0.04 -18.54
C LEU A 432 16.97 -1.33 -19.32
N PHE A 433 15.87 -1.43 -20.07
CA PHE A 433 15.57 -2.62 -20.86
C PHE A 433 16.54 -2.81 -22.04
N GLU A 434 16.98 -1.73 -22.69
CA GLU A 434 18.06 -1.80 -23.70
C GLU A 434 19.37 -2.33 -23.09
N LYS A 435 19.73 -1.86 -21.89
CA LYS A 435 20.90 -2.32 -21.15
C LYS A 435 20.79 -3.81 -20.80
N TRP A 436 19.65 -4.26 -20.27
CA TRP A 436 19.42 -5.66 -19.90
C TRP A 436 19.45 -6.60 -21.11
N ALA A 437 18.82 -6.22 -22.22
CA ALA A 437 18.86 -6.99 -23.47
C ALA A 437 20.29 -7.11 -24.05
N GLY A 438 21.14 -6.10 -23.82
CA GLY A 438 22.56 -6.15 -24.19
C GLY A 438 23.38 -7.13 -23.34
N LEU A 439 22.94 -7.42 -22.10
CA LEU A 439 23.59 -8.37 -21.20
C LEU A 439 23.18 -9.82 -21.52
N GLU A 440 21.93 -10.09 -21.92
CA GLU A 440 21.48 -11.44 -22.30
C GLU A 440 22.12 -11.98 -23.60
N LYS A 441 22.69 -11.09 -24.43
CA LYS A 441 23.36 -11.46 -25.70
C LYS A 441 24.86 -11.77 -25.54
N ARG A 442 25.42 -11.62 -24.34
CA ARG A 442 26.84 -11.89 -24.01
C ARG A 442 26.93 -13.12 -23.15
#